data_AF-A0A7S2ICD3-F1
#
_entry.id   AF-A0A7S2ICD3-F1
#
_cell.length_a   1.000
_cell.length_b   1.000
_cell.length_c   1.000
_cell.angle_alpha   90.00
_cell.angle_beta   90.00
_cell.angle_gamma   90.00
#
_symmetry.space_group_name_H-M   'P 1'
#
loop_
_entity.id
_entity.type
_entity.pdbx_description
1 polymer ?
#
loop_
_entity_poly.entity_id
_entity_poly.type
_entity_poly.pdbx_seq_one_letter_code
_entity_poly.pdbx_strand_id
1 'polypeptide(L)'
;AGRAQAEALCRSIREALASSDDDAIALASSSCVMASPLTRAVQTCLIGLTPLLTPENTSTPKLMVELNPNLREKRNFGGKDSSGKWCGEALNEGVKQATQKLYEDQVATAELLATIPLDLEQVQNKWWLGSAESEAHVRERIEDLLAQIRFRPEPSIIMVGHSHFFREVLRNFRSDSCTATDTEGASIVDELDSKKLCNAGIARCELDFETSPQRPITSVRLLFNTTIIS
;
A
#
# COMPACT_ATOMS: atom_id res chain seq x y z
N ALA A 1 -5.74 8.85 15.43
CA ALA A 1 -6.54 8.59 14.21
C ALA A 1 -5.90 7.50 13.34
N GLY A 2 -4.72 7.72 12.73
CA GLY A 2 -4.10 6.75 11.81
C GLY A 2 -3.80 5.36 12.40
N ARG A 3 -3.27 5.27 13.64
CA ARG A 3 -3.05 3.99 14.35
C ARG A 3 -4.32 3.16 14.44
N ALA A 4 -5.40 3.75 14.96
CA ALA A 4 -6.68 3.06 15.13
C ALA A 4 -7.27 2.56 13.79
N GLN A 5 -7.06 3.30 12.69
CA GLN A 5 -7.48 2.87 11.35
C GLN A 5 -6.68 1.65 10.87
N ALA A 6 -5.35 1.65 11.07
CA ALA A 6 -4.51 0.50 10.73
C ALA A 6 -4.81 -0.73 11.63
N GLU A 7 -5.10 -0.52 12.91
CA GLU A 7 -5.53 -1.59 13.82
C GLU A 7 -6.91 -2.15 13.44
N ALA A 8 -7.83 -1.30 13.00
CA ALA A 8 -9.12 -1.74 12.47
C ALA A 8 -8.93 -2.60 11.21
N LEU A 9 -8.05 -2.20 10.30
CA LEU A 9 -7.68 -3.01 9.14
C LEU A 9 -7.14 -4.39 9.54
N CYS A 10 -6.21 -4.43 10.49
CA CYS A 10 -5.65 -5.67 11.03
C CYS A 10 -6.73 -6.62 11.57
N ARG A 11 -7.70 -6.08 12.31
CA ARG A 11 -8.85 -6.86 12.80
C ARG A 11 -9.71 -7.39 11.65
N SER A 12 -10.05 -6.55 10.68
CA SER A 12 -10.86 -6.98 9.52
C SER A 12 -10.19 -8.09 8.71
N ILE A 13 -8.86 -8.03 8.52
CA ILE A 13 -8.12 -9.10 7.85
C ILE A 13 -8.18 -10.40 8.67
N ARG A 14 -7.97 -10.34 9.99
CA ARG A 14 -8.08 -11.53 10.84
C ARG A 14 -9.46 -12.15 10.84
N GLU A 15 -10.50 -11.34 10.96
CA GLU A 15 -11.89 -11.78 10.93
C GLU A 15 -12.23 -12.45 9.60
N ALA A 16 -11.83 -11.84 8.48
CA ALA A 16 -12.05 -12.39 7.15
C ALA A 16 -11.26 -13.69 6.91
N LEU A 17 -10.02 -13.78 7.38
CA LEU A 17 -9.24 -15.03 7.35
C LEU A 17 -9.90 -16.13 8.19
N ALA A 18 -10.42 -15.79 9.38
CA ALA A 18 -11.10 -16.75 10.24
C ALA A 18 -12.42 -17.25 9.66
N SER A 19 -13.09 -16.44 8.83
CA SER A 19 -14.30 -16.84 8.09
C SER A 19 -14.00 -17.50 6.74
N SER A 20 -12.73 -17.77 6.41
CA SER A 20 -12.31 -18.30 5.10
C SER A 20 -12.82 -17.46 3.92
N ASP A 21 -12.79 -16.13 4.06
CA ASP A 21 -13.12 -15.21 2.98
C ASP A 21 -12.11 -15.35 1.83
N ASP A 22 -12.60 -15.52 0.60
CA ASP A 22 -11.76 -15.78 -0.57
C ASP A 22 -10.78 -14.64 -0.86
N ASP A 23 -11.20 -13.38 -0.66
CA ASP A 23 -10.35 -12.22 -0.89
C ASP A 23 -9.28 -12.09 0.20
N ALA A 24 -9.58 -12.45 1.45
CA ALA A 24 -8.60 -12.53 2.52
C ALA A 24 -7.58 -13.66 2.30
N ILE A 25 -8.02 -14.83 1.82
CA ILE A 25 -7.13 -15.95 1.47
C ILE A 25 -6.22 -15.55 0.30
N ALA A 26 -6.77 -14.93 -0.74
CA ALA A 26 -5.99 -14.41 -1.86
C ALA A 26 -4.95 -13.39 -1.37
N LEU A 27 -5.36 -12.43 -0.51
CA LEU A 27 -4.45 -11.47 0.10
C LEU A 27 -3.31 -12.16 0.86
N ALA A 28 -3.62 -13.16 1.69
CA ALA A 28 -2.64 -13.90 2.48
C ALA A 28 -1.70 -14.79 1.66
N SER A 29 -2.09 -15.18 0.46
CA SER A 29 -1.22 -15.91 -0.48
C SER A 29 -0.22 -15.03 -1.23
N SER A 30 -0.30 -13.70 -1.08
CA SER A 30 0.64 -12.77 -1.70
C SER A 30 2.04 -12.95 -1.13
N SER A 31 3.03 -13.12 -2.00
CA SER A 31 4.43 -13.34 -1.61
C SER A 31 5.28 -12.07 -1.66
N CYS A 32 4.71 -10.93 -2.06
CA CYS A 32 5.40 -9.65 -2.12
C CYS A 32 4.56 -8.54 -1.47
N VAL A 33 5.19 -7.76 -0.61
CA VAL A 33 4.61 -6.56 0.00
C VAL A 33 5.53 -5.39 -0.29
N MET A 34 5.02 -4.39 -1.01
CA MET A 34 5.71 -3.14 -1.26
C MET A 34 5.03 -2.01 -0.47
N ALA A 35 5.81 -1.11 0.11
CA ALA A 35 5.30 0.05 0.81
C ALA A 35 6.01 1.33 0.38
N SER A 36 5.31 2.46 0.42
CA SER A 36 5.96 3.75 0.32
C SER A 36 6.92 3.96 1.51
N PRO A 37 8.10 4.53 1.30
CA PRO A 37 9.07 4.80 2.39
C PRO A 37 8.67 5.89 3.39
N LEU A 38 7.52 6.55 3.21
CA LEU A 38 6.98 7.49 4.19
C LEU A 38 6.50 6.75 5.45
N THR A 39 6.92 7.21 6.63
CA THR A 39 6.66 6.55 7.93
C THR A 39 5.20 6.15 8.13
N ARG A 40 4.24 7.00 7.74
CA ARG A 40 2.81 6.68 7.87
C ARG A 40 2.39 5.45 7.05
N ALA A 41 2.91 5.30 5.82
CA ALA A 41 2.58 4.17 4.96
C ALA A 41 3.27 2.90 5.48
N VAL A 42 4.53 3.00 5.91
CA VAL A 42 5.22 1.88 6.55
C VAL A 42 4.49 1.45 7.82
N GLN A 43 4.07 2.37 8.68
CA GLN A 43 3.29 2.04 9.87
C GLN A 43 1.95 1.40 9.54
N THR A 44 1.19 1.92 8.57
CA THR A 44 -0.04 1.28 8.10
C THR A 44 0.22 -0.13 7.58
N CYS A 45 1.32 -0.35 6.83
CA CYS A 45 1.73 -1.66 6.36
C CYS A 45 2.01 -2.61 7.53
N LEU A 46 2.91 -2.23 8.44
CA LEU A 46 3.33 -3.07 9.56
C LEU A 46 2.15 -3.43 10.49
N ILE A 47 1.34 -2.42 10.85
CA ILE A 47 0.20 -2.59 11.77
C ILE A 47 -0.95 -3.32 11.07
N GLY A 48 -1.37 -2.85 9.90
CA GLY A 48 -2.54 -3.34 9.19
C GLY A 48 -2.35 -4.75 8.66
N LEU A 49 -1.16 -5.06 8.15
CA LEU A 49 -0.85 -6.36 7.55
C LEU A 49 -0.14 -7.31 8.51
N THR A 50 -0.09 -7.02 9.82
CA THR A 50 0.50 -7.91 10.83
C THR A 50 0.08 -9.40 10.67
N PRO A 51 -1.20 -9.74 10.40
CA PRO A 51 -1.61 -11.15 10.24
C PRO A 51 -0.91 -11.86 9.08
N LEU A 52 -0.45 -11.10 8.08
CA LEU A 52 0.23 -11.61 6.88
C LEU A 52 1.76 -11.60 7.06
N LEU A 53 2.28 -10.56 7.72
CA LEU A 53 3.72 -10.35 7.92
C LEU A 53 4.30 -11.21 9.06
N THR A 54 3.46 -11.56 10.05
CA THR A 54 3.82 -12.41 11.18
C THR A 54 2.74 -13.49 11.41
N PRO A 55 2.66 -14.52 10.55
CA PRO A 55 1.70 -15.60 10.73
C PRO A 55 1.95 -16.32 12.07
N GLU A 56 0.88 -16.62 12.80
CA GLU A 56 0.99 -17.40 14.03
C GLU A 56 1.49 -18.82 13.71
N ASN A 57 2.44 -19.34 14.50
CA ASN A 57 2.96 -20.72 14.45
C ASN A 57 3.88 -21.12 13.27
N THR A 58 4.55 -20.21 12.57
CA THR A 58 5.50 -20.60 11.50
C THR A 58 6.96 -20.24 11.82
N SER A 59 7.85 -21.20 11.55
CA SER A 59 9.32 -21.08 11.62
C SER A 59 9.92 -20.57 10.29
N THR A 60 9.07 -20.25 9.32
CA THR A 60 9.36 -19.91 7.92
C THR A 60 9.04 -18.44 7.61
N PRO A 61 9.64 -17.84 6.57
CA PRO A 61 10.06 -16.45 6.60
C PRO A 61 8.89 -15.45 6.64
N LYS A 62 9.10 -14.46 7.51
CA LYS A 62 8.44 -13.15 7.49
C LYS A 62 8.49 -12.60 6.06
N LEU A 63 7.33 -12.23 5.51
CA LEU A 63 7.33 -11.38 4.32
C LEU A 63 8.12 -10.12 4.65
N MET A 64 9.15 -9.85 3.85
CA MET A 64 9.88 -8.60 3.91
C MET A 64 9.05 -7.52 3.23
N VAL A 65 9.09 -6.30 3.79
CA VAL A 65 8.40 -5.15 3.19
C VAL A 65 9.40 -4.40 2.33
N GLU A 66 9.21 -4.46 1.01
CA GLU A 66 10.02 -3.74 0.03
C GLU A 66 9.66 -2.24 0.04
N LEU A 67 10.60 -1.36 0.38
CA LEU A 67 10.34 0.08 0.35
C LEU A 67 10.55 0.64 -1.05
N ASN A 68 9.45 1.03 -1.71
CA ASN A 68 9.47 1.54 -3.07
C ASN A 68 9.15 3.05 -3.12
N PRO A 69 10.12 3.92 -3.50
CA PRO A 69 9.89 5.36 -3.67
C PRO A 69 8.77 5.72 -4.65
N ASN A 70 8.44 4.84 -5.59
CA ASN A 70 7.40 5.06 -6.57
C ASN A 70 5.99 4.95 -5.98
N LEU A 71 5.84 4.44 -4.75
CA LEU A 71 4.57 4.43 -4.01
C LEU A 71 4.33 5.71 -3.18
N ARG A 72 5.26 6.68 -3.17
CA ARG A 72 5.12 7.89 -2.35
C ARG A 72 3.93 8.75 -2.81
N GLU A 73 3.43 9.56 -1.87
CA GLU A 73 2.33 10.48 -2.15
C GLU A 73 2.71 11.52 -3.22
N LYS A 74 1.74 11.92 -4.05
CA LYS A 74 1.89 13.03 -5.00
C LYS A 74 2.29 14.31 -4.27
N ARG A 75 3.40 14.92 -4.66
CA ARG A 75 3.83 16.21 -4.10
C ARG A 75 3.07 17.39 -4.70
N ASN A 76 2.05 17.87 -3.98
CA ASN A 76 1.37 19.11 -4.31
C ASN A 76 2.21 20.35 -3.91
N PHE A 77 1.97 21.50 -4.57
CA PHE A 77 2.66 22.76 -4.25
C PHE A 77 2.44 23.15 -2.78
N GLY A 78 3.53 23.40 -2.05
CA GLY A 78 3.49 23.73 -0.61
C GLY A 78 3.28 22.55 0.34
N GLY A 79 2.99 21.34 -0.18
CA GLY A 79 2.77 20.14 0.63
C GLY A 79 4.08 19.53 1.15
N LYS A 80 4.19 19.36 2.47
CA LYS A 80 5.33 18.63 3.09
C LYS A 80 5.13 17.10 3.07
N ASP A 81 3.92 16.64 2.78
CA ASP A 81 3.47 15.26 3.02
C ASP A 81 4.09 14.19 2.12
N SER A 82 4.89 14.58 1.12
CA SER A 82 5.65 13.66 0.27
C SER A 82 7.17 13.74 0.48
N SER A 83 7.64 14.54 1.44
CA SER A 83 9.07 14.64 1.76
C SER A 83 9.47 13.48 2.66
N GLY A 84 10.47 12.71 2.24
CA GLY A 84 11.16 11.81 3.14
C GLY A 84 11.96 12.58 4.19
N LYS A 85 12.22 11.90 5.32
CA LYS A 85 13.10 12.40 6.40
C LYS A 85 14.42 11.64 6.43
N TRP A 86 14.42 10.39 5.98
CA TRP A 86 15.49 9.43 6.19
C TRP A 86 15.72 8.58 4.94
N CYS A 87 16.92 8.00 4.85
CA CYS A 87 17.38 7.07 3.83
C CYS A 87 18.12 5.91 4.50
N GLY A 88 18.21 4.76 3.82
CA GLY A 88 18.92 3.57 4.29
C GLY A 88 18.55 3.19 5.73
N GLU A 89 19.54 2.75 6.51
CA GLU A 89 19.31 2.30 7.89
C GLU A 89 18.71 3.38 8.82
N ALA A 90 18.98 4.66 8.57
CA ALA A 90 18.36 5.73 9.34
C ALA A 90 16.84 5.78 9.15
N LEU A 91 16.32 5.31 8.01
CA LEU A 91 14.89 5.17 7.79
C LEU A 91 14.32 4.06 8.65
N ASN A 92 14.95 2.89 8.64
CA ASN A 92 14.54 1.74 9.44
C ASN A 92 14.47 2.11 10.94
N GLU A 93 15.55 2.71 11.47
CA GLU A 93 15.60 3.17 12.86
C GLU A 93 14.57 4.26 13.15
N GLY A 94 14.42 5.22 12.25
CA GLY A 94 13.43 6.29 12.40
C GLY A 94 11.98 5.78 12.43
N VAL A 95 11.64 4.80 11.60
CA VAL A 95 10.33 4.13 11.60
C VAL A 95 10.13 3.34 12.90
N LYS A 96 11.14 2.60 13.37
CA LYS A 96 11.08 1.88 14.65
C LYS A 96 10.79 2.83 15.81
N GLN A 97 11.56 3.91 15.95
CA GLN A 97 11.36 4.92 16.99
C GLN A 97 9.97 5.57 16.90
N ALA A 98 9.53 5.92 15.69
CA ALA A 98 8.20 6.48 15.48
C ALA A 98 7.08 5.51 15.87
N THR A 99 7.29 4.21 15.64
CA THR A 99 6.33 3.15 15.98
C THR A 99 6.32 2.85 17.47
N GLN A 100 7.49 2.80 18.11
CA GLN A 100 7.61 2.70 19.57
C GLN A 100 6.89 3.85 20.27
N LYS A 101 7.08 5.08 19.80
CA LYS A 101 6.36 6.25 20.32
C LYS A 101 4.84 6.13 20.07
N LEU A 102 4.44 5.59 18.93
CA LEU A 102 3.03 5.41 18.59
C LEU A 102 2.34 4.36 19.48
N TYR A 103 3.10 3.40 20.03
CA TYR A 103 2.68 2.29 20.89
C TYR A 103 3.33 2.34 22.27
N GLU A 104 3.56 3.55 22.81
CA GLU A 104 4.18 3.71 24.14
C GLU A 104 3.40 3.03 25.27
N ASP A 105 2.08 2.85 25.07
CA ASP A 105 1.16 2.13 25.95
C ASP A 105 1.16 0.60 25.74
N GLN A 106 1.77 0.10 24.67
CA GLN A 106 1.71 -1.29 24.20
C GLN A 106 3.08 -1.75 23.66
N VAL A 107 4.08 -1.76 24.56
CA VAL A 107 5.49 -2.03 24.22
C VAL A 107 5.69 -3.34 23.45
N ALA A 108 5.03 -4.43 23.87
CA ALA A 108 5.16 -5.73 23.20
C ALA A 108 4.69 -5.70 21.73
N THR A 109 3.66 -4.90 21.42
CA THR A 109 3.20 -4.70 20.04
C THR A 109 4.24 -3.94 19.24
N ALA A 110 4.83 -2.87 19.80
CA ALA A 110 5.90 -2.13 19.14
C ALA A 110 7.12 -3.01 18.85
N GLU A 111 7.52 -3.84 19.81
CA GLU A 111 8.64 -4.79 19.69
C GLU A 111 8.37 -5.81 18.58
N LEU A 112 7.18 -6.41 18.55
CA LEU A 112 6.77 -7.34 17.48
C LEU A 112 6.90 -6.69 16.09
N LEU A 113 6.31 -5.50 15.92
CA LEU A 113 6.32 -4.77 14.66
C LEU A 113 7.75 -4.41 14.22
N ALA A 114 8.63 -4.06 15.17
CA ALA A 114 10.03 -3.75 14.90
C ALA A 114 10.85 -4.96 14.43
N THR A 115 10.33 -6.19 14.60
CA THR A 115 10.98 -7.41 14.11
C THR A 115 10.70 -7.72 12.63
N ILE A 116 9.77 -6.98 11.99
CA ILE A 116 9.44 -7.17 10.57
C ILE A 116 10.55 -6.53 9.73
N PRO A 117 11.21 -7.29 8.82
CA PRO A 117 12.30 -6.75 8.02
C PRO A 117 11.76 -5.79 6.95
N LEU A 118 12.49 -4.68 6.76
CA LEU A 118 12.28 -3.72 5.68
C LEU A 118 13.42 -3.87 4.67
N ASP A 119 13.10 -4.02 3.38
CA ASP A 119 14.09 -3.90 2.32
C ASP A 119 14.36 -2.42 2.03
N LEU A 120 15.62 -2.04 2.10
CA LEU A 120 16.07 -0.66 1.97
C LEU A 120 16.76 -0.39 0.62
N GLU A 121 16.84 -1.36 -0.28
CA GLU A 121 17.62 -1.27 -1.53
C GLU A 121 17.32 0.00 -2.32
N GLN A 122 16.04 0.32 -2.54
CA GLN A 122 15.63 1.48 -3.35
C GLN A 122 15.63 2.82 -2.58
N VAL A 123 15.95 2.81 -1.28
CA VAL A 123 15.86 4.00 -0.42
C VAL A 123 17.19 4.34 0.27
N GLN A 124 18.30 3.76 -0.21
CA GLN A 124 19.66 4.08 0.27
C GLN A 124 20.02 5.55 0.09
N ASN A 125 19.54 6.16 -1.00
CA ASN A 125 19.77 7.56 -1.34
C ASN A 125 18.49 8.39 -1.19
N LYS A 126 18.62 9.72 -1.31
CA LYS A 126 17.48 10.64 -1.28
C LYS A 126 16.49 10.29 -2.39
N TRP A 127 15.30 9.84 -1.99
CA TRP A 127 14.27 9.32 -2.88
C TRP A 127 13.07 10.27 -3.09
N TRP A 128 13.08 11.44 -2.45
CA TRP A 128 12.03 12.46 -2.56
C TRP A 128 12.52 13.74 -3.24
N LEU A 129 11.58 14.44 -3.86
CA LEU A 129 11.84 15.69 -4.57
C LEU A 129 11.74 16.90 -3.62
N GLY A 130 12.49 17.96 -3.96
CA GLY A 130 12.42 19.25 -3.26
C GLY A 130 11.25 20.14 -3.71
N SER A 131 10.81 19.98 -4.97
CA SER A 131 9.78 20.80 -5.63
C SER A 131 8.47 20.03 -5.85
N ALA A 132 7.39 20.72 -6.23
CA ALA A 132 6.15 20.06 -6.63
C ALA A 132 6.37 19.08 -7.80
N GLU A 133 5.60 17.99 -7.81
CA GLU A 133 5.56 17.06 -8.94
C GLU A 133 4.52 17.54 -9.97
N SER A 134 4.91 17.59 -11.23
CA SER A 134 3.96 17.77 -12.33
C SER A 134 3.15 16.50 -12.54
N GLU A 135 2.00 16.60 -13.22
CA GLU A 135 1.21 15.42 -13.56
C GLU A 135 1.97 14.44 -14.44
N ALA A 136 2.82 14.94 -15.35
CA ALA A 136 3.72 14.12 -16.16
C ALA A 136 4.70 13.30 -15.30
N HIS A 137 5.37 13.92 -14.33
CA HIS A 137 6.28 13.19 -13.44
C HIS A 137 5.56 12.14 -12.57
N VAL A 138 4.34 12.42 -12.12
CA VAL A 138 3.53 11.43 -11.38
C VAL A 138 3.19 10.26 -12.30
N ARG A 139 2.79 10.54 -13.54
CA ARG A 139 2.47 9.52 -14.54
C ARG A 139 3.68 8.64 -14.85
N GLU A 140 4.84 9.22 -15.17
CA GLU A 140 6.09 8.49 -15.43
C GLU A 140 6.45 7.56 -14.26
N ARG A 141 6.32 8.05 -13.03
CA ARG A 141 6.58 7.25 -11.82
C ARG A 141 5.63 6.07 -11.65
N ILE A 142 4.37 6.23 -12.04
CA ILE A 142 3.39 5.12 -12.05
C ILE A 142 3.72 4.15 -13.17
N GLU A 143 4.12 4.63 -14.36
CA GLU A 143 4.58 3.79 -15.47
C GLU A 143 5.79 2.93 -15.08
N ASP A 144 6.77 3.52 -14.39
CA ASP A 144 7.93 2.79 -13.85
C ASP A 144 7.51 1.71 -12.85
N LEU A 145 6.57 2.03 -11.95
CA LEU A 145 6.04 1.04 -10.99
C LEU A 145 5.30 -0.09 -11.69
N LEU A 146 4.42 0.21 -12.66
CA LEU A 146 3.69 -0.79 -13.42
C LEU A 146 4.62 -1.65 -14.28
N ALA A 147 5.69 -1.07 -14.83
CA ALA A 147 6.72 -1.81 -15.53
C ALA A 147 7.45 -2.77 -14.59
N GLN A 148 7.81 -2.34 -13.37
CA GLN A 148 8.37 -3.23 -12.35
C GLN A 148 7.42 -4.41 -12.08
N ILE A 149 6.15 -4.12 -11.77
CA ILE A 149 5.12 -5.13 -11.49
C ILE A 149 4.95 -6.12 -12.64
N ARG A 150 4.91 -5.63 -13.89
CA ARG A 150 4.73 -6.48 -15.09
C ARG A 150 5.78 -7.59 -15.20
N PHE A 151 7.01 -7.32 -14.77
CA PHE A 151 8.13 -8.24 -14.89
C PHE A 151 8.47 -8.96 -13.56
N ARG A 152 7.65 -8.78 -12.52
CA ARG A 152 7.77 -9.54 -11.28
C ARG A 152 7.23 -10.97 -11.47
N PRO A 153 7.86 -11.99 -10.85
CA PRO A 153 7.36 -13.36 -10.89
C PRO A 153 6.13 -13.60 -10.01
N GLU A 154 5.84 -12.70 -9.07
CA GLU A 154 4.73 -12.86 -8.13
C GLU A 154 3.37 -12.66 -8.80
N PRO A 155 2.42 -13.60 -8.61
CA PRO A 155 1.08 -13.48 -9.17
C PRO A 155 0.21 -12.44 -8.45
N SER A 156 0.58 -12.08 -7.21
CA SER A 156 -0.11 -11.07 -6.40
C SER A 156 0.91 -10.28 -5.58
N ILE A 157 0.73 -8.95 -5.58
CA ILE A 157 1.60 -7.98 -4.89
C ILE A 157 0.72 -7.06 -4.07
N ILE A 158 1.02 -6.93 -2.77
CA ILE A 158 0.37 -5.95 -1.91
C ILE A 158 1.13 -4.63 -1.99
N MET A 159 0.45 -3.54 -2.34
CA MET A 159 1.03 -2.20 -2.37
C MET A 159 0.43 -1.31 -1.29
N VAL A 160 1.26 -0.76 -0.41
CA VAL A 160 0.85 0.18 0.65
C VAL A 160 1.38 1.58 0.33
N GLY A 161 0.49 2.43 -0.17
CA GLY A 161 0.80 3.78 -0.63
C GLY A 161 -0.10 4.83 0.02
N HIS A 162 -0.50 5.80 -0.79
CA HIS A 162 -1.30 6.94 -0.35
C HIS A 162 -2.49 7.14 -1.27
N SER A 163 -3.54 7.76 -0.74
CA SER A 163 -4.84 7.81 -1.40
C SER A 163 -4.83 8.69 -2.65
N HIS A 164 -4.08 9.81 -2.69
CA HIS A 164 -3.96 10.58 -3.93
C HIS A 164 -3.12 9.85 -4.98
N PHE A 165 -2.02 9.21 -4.57
CA PHE A 165 -1.25 8.35 -5.48
C PHE A 165 -2.11 7.26 -6.12
N PHE A 166 -2.84 6.45 -5.34
CA PHE A 166 -3.68 5.39 -5.90
C PHE A 166 -4.85 5.93 -6.73
N ARG A 167 -5.40 7.09 -6.39
CA ARG A 167 -6.39 7.75 -7.26
C ARG A 167 -5.79 8.07 -8.63
N GLU A 168 -4.57 8.60 -8.69
CA GLU A 168 -3.91 8.84 -9.99
C GLU A 168 -3.60 7.53 -10.74
N VAL A 169 -3.24 6.45 -10.05
CA VAL A 169 -3.10 5.12 -10.67
C VAL A 169 -4.42 4.68 -11.32
N LEU A 170 -5.52 4.68 -10.57
CA LEU A 170 -6.82 4.23 -11.06
C LEU A 170 -7.41 5.16 -12.13
N ARG A 171 -7.15 6.47 -12.05
CA ARG A 171 -7.60 7.43 -13.06
C ARG A 171 -6.88 7.26 -14.39
N ASN A 172 -5.56 7.03 -14.37
CA ASN A 172 -4.73 7.09 -15.59
C ASN A 172 -4.46 5.73 -16.24
N PHE A 173 -4.58 4.63 -15.50
CA PHE A 173 -4.15 3.28 -15.93
C PHE A 173 -5.26 2.22 -15.93
N ARG A 174 -6.50 2.64 -15.64
CA ARG A 174 -7.70 1.83 -15.81
C ARG A 174 -8.07 1.67 -17.28
N SER A 175 -8.37 0.45 -17.74
CA SER A 175 -8.85 0.21 -19.10
C SER A 175 -10.24 0.82 -19.33
N ASP A 176 -10.62 1.05 -20.59
CA ASP A 176 -11.96 1.58 -20.91
C ASP A 176 -13.09 0.59 -20.57
N SER A 177 -12.78 -0.71 -20.47
CA SER A 177 -13.71 -1.78 -20.11
C SER A 177 -13.66 -2.15 -18.62
N CYS A 178 -12.93 -1.40 -17.79
CA CYS A 178 -12.72 -1.78 -16.41
C CYS A 178 -14.02 -1.77 -15.61
N THR A 179 -14.23 -2.83 -14.83
CA THR A 179 -15.28 -2.89 -13.82
C THR A 179 -14.75 -2.40 -12.48
N ALA A 180 -15.60 -1.76 -11.67
CA ALA A 180 -15.22 -1.38 -10.32
C ALA A 180 -16.41 -1.52 -9.38
N THR A 181 -16.23 -2.24 -8.27
CA THR A 181 -17.30 -2.46 -7.29
C THR A 181 -16.89 -2.14 -5.86
N ASP A 182 -17.84 -1.67 -5.07
CA ASP A 182 -17.69 -1.60 -3.62
C ASP A 182 -17.73 -3.00 -2.97
N THR A 183 -17.74 -3.03 -1.64
CA THR A 183 -17.73 -4.26 -0.83
C THR A 183 -19.01 -5.07 -0.99
N GLU A 184 -20.13 -4.42 -1.34
CA GLU A 184 -21.45 -5.03 -1.56
C GLU A 184 -21.69 -5.38 -3.04
N GLY A 185 -20.73 -5.07 -3.93
CA GLY A 185 -20.83 -5.33 -5.36
C GLY A 185 -21.48 -4.21 -6.19
N ALA A 186 -21.78 -3.05 -5.60
CA ALA A 186 -22.33 -1.91 -6.33
C ALA A 186 -21.26 -1.21 -7.17
N SER A 187 -21.62 -0.77 -8.38
CA SER A 187 -20.68 -0.10 -9.29
C SER A 187 -20.20 1.24 -8.73
N ILE A 188 -18.88 1.45 -8.75
CA ILE A 188 -18.19 2.66 -8.28
C ILE A 188 -17.26 3.26 -9.34
N VAL A 189 -17.37 2.82 -10.60
CA VAL A 189 -16.45 3.21 -11.69
C VAL A 189 -16.34 4.74 -11.83
N ASP A 190 -17.48 5.43 -11.78
CA ASP A 190 -17.55 6.89 -11.93
C ASP A 190 -16.92 7.65 -10.74
N GLU A 191 -16.78 6.98 -9.60
CA GLU A 191 -16.21 7.58 -8.38
C GLU A 191 -14.69 7.57 -8.37
N LEU A 192 -14.06 6.59 -9.04
CA LEU A 192 -12.61 6.38 -9.03
C LEU A 192 -11.81 7.56 -9.58
N ASP A 193 -12.43 8.38 -10.43
CA ASP A 193 -11.75 9.52 -11.05
C ASP A 193 -11.70 10.75 -10.14
N SER A 194 -12.65 10.92 -9.22
CA SER A 194 -12.79 12.15 -8.43
C SER A 194 -12.54 11.95 -6.94
N LYS A 195 -12.86 10.75 -6.44
CA LYS A 195 -12.79 10.41 -5.03
C LYS A 195 -11.58 9.52 -4.74
N LYS A 196 -11.32 9.26 -3.46
CA LYS A 196 -10.16 8.48 -2.99
C LYS A 196 -10.61 7.41 -2.01
N LEU A 197 -9.79 6.38 -1.83
CA LEU A 197 -10.03 5.38 -0.80
C LEU A 197 -9.93 6.00 0.60
N CYS A 198 -10.74 5.49 1.54
CA CYS A 198 -10.58 5.80 2.95
C CYS A 198 -9.18 5.38 3.45
N ASN A 199 -8.71 6.02 4.53
CA ASN A 199 -7.45 5.62 5.14
C ASN A 199 -7.48 4.15 5.56
N ALA A 200 -6.39 3.42 5.33
CA ALA A 200 -6.29 1.98 5.57
C ALA A 200 -7.34 1.14 4.82
N GLY A 201 -7.91 1.68 3.74
CA GLY A 201 -8.74 0.90 2.80
C GLY A 201 -7.90 0.01 1.89
N ILE A 202 -8.48 -1.10 1.46
CA ILE A 202 -7.91 -2.05 0.50
C ILE A 202 -8.82 -2.11 -0.73
N ALA A 203 -8.19 -2.02 -1.90
CA ALA A 203 -8.81 -2.35 -3.18
C ALA A 203 -7.98 -3.43 -3.87
N ARG A 204 -8.63 -4.52 -4.26
CA ARG A 204 -8.05 -5.52 -5.15
C ARG A 204 -8.13 -5.00 -6.57
N CYS A 205 -7.02 -5.07 -7.31
CA CYS A 205 -6.97 -4.68 -8.71
C CYS A 205 -6.48 -5.86 -9.54
N GLU A 206 -7.20 -6.20 -10.62
CA GLU A 206 -6.72 -7.15 -11.62
C GLU A 206 -6.02 -6.40 -12.76
N LEU A 207 -4.86 -6.91 -13.18
CA LEU A 207 -4.03 -6.28 -14.20
C LEU A 207 -3.84 -7.24 -15.39
N ASP A 208 -4.10 -6.75 -16.60
CA ASP A 208 -3.85 -7.43 -17.86
C ASP A 208 -2.94 -6.57 -18.76
N PHE A 209 -1.65 -6.88 -18.71
CA PHE A 209 -0.64 -6.22 -19.53
C PHE A 209 -0.59 -6.73 -20.98
N GLU A 210 -1.27 -7.83 -21.31
CA GLU A 210 -1.34 -8.35 -22.68
C GLU A 210 -2.36 -7.57 -23.49
N THR A 211 -3.54 -7.34 -22.91
CA THR A 211 -4.61 -6.57 -23.55
C THR A 211 -4.24 -5.09 -23.69
N SER A 212 -3.66 -4.48 -22.66
CA SER A 212 -3.31 -3.06 -22.67
C SER A 212 -2.11 -2.75 -21.77
N PRO A 213 -0.88 -2.71 -22.31
CA PRO A 213 0.31 -2.35 -21.55
C PRO A 213 0.22 -0.97 -20.87
N GLN A 214 -0.47 -0.02 -21.49
CA GLN A 214 -0.56 1.37 -21.02
C GLN A 214 -1.71 1.59 -20.03
N ARG A 215 -2.75 0.76 -20.07
CA ARG A 215 -3.92 0.83 -19.18
C ARG A 215 -4.32 -0.57 -18.72
N PRO A 216 -3.47 -1.26 -17.92
CA PRO A 216 -3.62 -2.68 -17.65
C PRO A 216 -4.70 -2.99 -16.62
N ILE A 217 -5.21 -2.02 -15.85
CA ILE A 217 -6.14 -2.32 -14.76
C ILE A 217 -7.53 -2.61 -15.35
N THR A 218 -7.99 -3.86 -15.23
CA THR A 218 -9.24 -4.35 -15.82
C THR A 218 -10.37 -4.54 -14.82
N SER A 219 -10.07 -4.66 -13.52
CA SER A 219 -11.09 -4.62 -12.49
C SER A 219 -10.57 -4.04 -11.17
N VAL A 220 -11.48 -3.47 -10.39
CA VAL A 220 -11.23 -2.95 -9.04
C VAL A 220 -12.33 -3.43 -8.11
N ARG A 221 -11.99 -4.03 -6.96
CA ARG A 221 -12.95 -4.41 -5.93
C ARG A 221 -12.52 -3.88 -4.58
N LEU A 222 -13.39 -3.12 -3.91
CA LEU A 222 -13.14 -2.71 -2.53
C LEU A 222 -13.31 -3.91 -1.59
N LEU A 223 -12.37 -4.07 -0.66
CA LEU A 223 -12.37 -5.18 0.28
C LEU A 223 -12.66 -4.70 1.72
N PHE A 224 -13.20 -5.60 2.53
CA PHE A 224 -13.44 -5.39 3.96
C PHE A 224 -14.34 -4.17 4.23
N ASN A 225 -13.91 -3.24 5.10
CA ASN A 225 -14.65 -2.04 5.46
C ASN A 225 -14.25 -0.81 4.60
N THR A 226 -13.71 -1.05 3.41
CA THR A 226 -13.20 0.02 2.55
C THR A 226 -14.32 0.81 1.92
N THR A 227 -14.23 2.14 2.01
CA THR A 227 -15.17 3.07 1.39
C THR A 227 -14.43 4.09 0.54
N ILE A 228 -15.17 4.71 -0.39
CA ILE A 228 -14.70 5.86 -1.15
C ILE A 228 -15.12 7.14 -0.42
N ILE A 229 -14.17 8.08 -0.31
CA ILE A 229 -14.35 9.37 0.36
C ILE A 229 -13.89 10.52 -0.55
N SER A 230 -14.33 11.74 -0.25
CA SER A 230 -13.92 12.97 -0.96
C SER A 230 -12.47 13.38 -0.67
#